data_AF-A0A9P6WS17-F1
#
_entry.id   AF-A0A9P6WS17-F1
#
_cell.length_a   1.000
_cell.length_b   1.000
_cell.length_c   1.000
_cell.angle_alpha   90.00
_cell.angle_beta   90.00
_cell.angle_gamma   90.00
#
_symmetry.space_group_name_H-M   'P 1'
#
loop_
_entity.id
_entity.type
_entity.pdbx_description
1 polymer ?
#
loop_
_entity_poly.entity_id
_entity_poly.type
_entity_poly.pdbx_seq_one_letter_code
_entity_poly.pdbx_strand_id
1 'polypeptide(L)' 'MYGETLTKKHSVFYDALPHHFFEFDVLDRHSGNFLSTDARRALLAGGPVLSVPVLPAAAVAGQDAGLARGL' A
#
# COMPACT_ATOMS: atom_id res chain seq x y z
N MET A 1 0.29 -0.92 -10.23
CA MET A 1 -0.43 -0.23 -9.15
C MET A 1 -1.53 -1.15 -8.68
N TYR A 2 -1.63 -1.30 -7.38
CA TYR A 2 -2.54 -2.20 -6.69
C TYR A 2 -3.31 -1.39 -5.65
N GLY A 3 -4.59 -1.69 -5.50
CA GLY A 3 -5.46 -0.94 -4.61
C GLY A 3 -6.81 -1.64 -4.45
N GLU A 4 -7.59 -1.16 -3.50
CA GLU A 4 -8.93 -1.67 -3.21
C GLU A 4 -9.99 -0.75 -3.82
N THR A 5 -11.02 -1.33 -4.44
CA THR A 5 -12.14 -0.58 -5.02
C THR A 5 -13.38 -0.76 -4.16
N LEU A 6 -13.84 0.33 -3.54
CA LEU A 6 -14.90 0.33 -2.52
C LEU A 6 -16.30 0.50 -3.12
N THR A 7 -16.52 0.00 -4.35
CA THR A 7 -17.77 0.19 -5.09
C THR A 7 -18.82 -0.89 -4.82
N LYS A 8 -18.46 -1.97 -4.12
CA LYS A 8 -19.40 -3.02 -3.73
C LYS A 8 -19.89 -2.80 -2.30
N LYS A 9 -21.20 -2.93 -2.09
CA LYS A 9 -21.83 -2.85 -0.76
C LYS A 9 -21.24 -3.91 0.15
N HIS A 10 -20.70 -3.50 1.29
CA HIS A 10 -20.25 -4.36 2.38
C HIS A 10 -21.04 -3.98 3.65
N SER A 11 -20.82 -4.68 4.76
CA SER A 11 -21.48 -4.39 6.06
C SER A 11 -21.18 -3.01 6.65
N VAL A 12 -20.44 -2.16 5.93
CA VAL A 12 -19.98 -0.82 6.33
C VAL A 12 -20.30 0.17 5.21
N PHE A 13 -20.74 1.37 5.58
CA PHE A 13 -20.98 2.48 4.66
C PHE A 13 -19.70 3.26 4.40
N TYR A 14 -19.48 3.64 3.13
CA TYR A 14 -18.31 4.41 2.65
C TYR A 14 -18.68 5.86 2.28
N ASP A 15 -19.77 6.36 2.84
CA ASP A 15 -20.36 7.67 2.55
C ASP A 15 -19.47 8.86 2.93
N ALA A 16 -18.49 8.66 3.82
CA ALA A 16 -17.52 9.68 4.22
C ALA A 16 -16.15 9.54 3.54
N LEU A 17 -15.95 8.60 2.60
CA LEU A 17 -14.65 8.42 1.97
C LEU A 17 -14.43 9.42 0.82
N PRO A 18 -13.21 10.00 0.71
CA PRO A 18 -12.92 10.99 -0.32
C PRO A 18 -12.88 10.39 -1.74
N HIS A 19 -12.64 9.08 -1.89
CA HIS A 19 -12.57 8.39 -3.18
C HIS A 19 -13.02 6.93 -3.06
N HIS A 20 -13.32 6.29 -4.20
CA HIS A 20 -13.71 4.87 -4.25
C HIS A 20 -12.55 3.91 -4.53
N PHE A 21 -11.35 4.42 -4.81
CA PHE A 21 -10.16 3.62 -5.01
C PHE A 21 -9.02 4.15 -4.14
N PHE A 22 -8.38 3.24 -3.41
CA PHE A 22 -7.22 3.57 -2.58
C PHE A 22 -6.06 2.65 -2.94
N GLU A 23 -4.92 3.25 -3.23
CA GLU A 23 -3.68 2.54 -3.53
C GLU A 23 -3.01 2.05 -2.26
N PHE A 24 -2.48 0.83 -2.29
CA PHE A 24 -1.64 0.30 -1.21
C PHE A 24 -0.26 -0.14 -1.67
N ASP A 25 -0.10 -0.50 -2.96
CA ASP A 25 1.20 -0.85 -3.52
C ASP A 25 1.39 -0.47 -4.99
N VAL A 26 2.65 -0.22 -5.36
CA VAL A 26 3.08 -0.04 -6.75
C VAL A 26 4.27 -0.95 -7.03
N LEU A 27 4.13 -1.84 -8.02
CA LEU A 27 5.23 -2.59 -8.59
C LEU A 27 5.96 -1.73 -9.63
N ASP A 28 7.25 -1.49 -9.44
CA ASP A 28 8.13 -1.00 -10.49
C ASP A 28 8.45 -2.15 -11.45
N ARG A 29 8.06 -1.97 -12.72
CA ARG A 29 8.22 -3.00 -13.75
C ARG A 29 9.65 -3.10 -14.28
N HIS A 30 10.49 -2.08 -14.05
CA HIS A 30 11.88 -2.11 -14.47
C HIS A 30 12.73 -2.92 -13.48
N SER A 31 12.61 -2.62 -12.19
CA SER A 31 13.33 -3.36 -11.15
C SER A 31 12.64 -4.64 -10.70
N GLY A 32 11.35 -4.80 -10.96
CA GLY A 32 10.54 -5.91 -10.48
C GLY A 32 10.21 -5.84 -8.98
N ASN A 33 10.48 -4.71 -8.33
CA ASN A 33 10.30 -4.53 -6.89
C ASN A 33 9.07 -3.66 -6.57
N PHE A 34 8.44 -3.92 -5.43
CA PHE A 34 7.45 -3.01 -4.88
C PHE A 34 8.11 -1.75 -4.32
N LEU A 35 7.49 -0.60 -4.60
CA LEU A 35 7.95 0.69 -4.09
C LEU A 35 7.73 0.80 -2.58
N SER A 36 8.69 1.43 -1.90
CA SER A 36 8.52 1.80 -0.50
C SER A 36 7.36 2.77 -0.31
N THR A 37 6.88 2.90 0.93
CA THR A 37 5.82 3.86 1.30
C THR A 37 6.11 5.28 0.85
N ASP A 38 7.34 5.75 1.04
CA ASP A 38 7.71 7.11 0.68
C ASP A 38 7.81 7.28 -0.85
N ALA A 39 8.29 6.25 -1.56
CA ALA A 39 8.39 6.28 -3.01
C ALA A 39 7.01 6.31 -3.69
N ARG A 40 6.03 5.50 -3.23
CA ARG A 40 4.66 5.57 -3.78
C ARG A 40 3.99 6.91 -3.47
N ARG A 41 4.19 7.48 -2.29
CA ARG A 41 3.67 8.81 -1.93
C ARG A 41 4.23 9.90 -2.83
N ALA A 42 5.54 9.88 -3.07
CA ALA A 42 6.19 10.81 -3.99
C ALA A 42 5.64 10.65 -5.42
N LEU A 43 5.45 9.41 -5.88
CA LEU A 43 4.90 9.12 -7.20
C LEU A 43 3.48 9.66 -7.40
N LEU A 44 2.64 9.60 -6.37
CA LEU A 44 1.22 9.99 -6.44
C LEU A 44 0.95 11.43 -5.96
N ALA A 45 1.97 12.15 -5.52
CA ALA A 45 1.84 13.49 -4.98
C ALA A 45 1.15 14.45 -5.98
N GLY A 46 0.07 15.10 -5.54
CA GLY A 46 -0.72 16.03 -6.36
C GLY A 46 -1.62 15.36 -7.42
N GLY A 47 -1.61 14.03 -7.51
CA GLY A 47 -2.47 13.27 -8.41
C GLY A 47 -3.86 12.96 -7.82
N PRO A 48 -4.75 12.35 -8.61
CA PRO A 48 -6.12 12.03 -8.19
C PRO A 48 -6.25 10.73 -7.39
N VAL A 49 -5.17 9.97 -7.23
CA VAL A 49 -5.19 8.68 -6.52
C VAL A 49 -4.68 8.86 -5.09
N LEU A 50 -5.48 8.43 -4.13
CA LEU A 50 -5.09 8.45 -2.72
C LEU A 50 -4.49 7.12 -2.30
N SER A 51 -3.44 7.18 -1.48
CA SER A 51 -2.92 6.01 -0.78
C SER A 51 -3.74 5.69 0.47
N VAL A 52 -3.77 4.42 0.87
CA VAL A 52 -4.32 4.00 2.16
C VAL A 52 -3.55 4.62 3.34
N PRO A 53 -4.19 4.83 4.50
CA PRO A 53 -3.49 5.19 5.73
C PRO A 53 -2.45 4.14 6.10
N VAL A 54 -1.27 4.59 6.55
CA VAL A 54 -0.18 3.70 6.96
C VAL A 54 -0.04 3.77 8.47
N LEU A 55 -0.12 2.62 9.12
CA LEU A 55 0.13 2.52 10.56
C LEU A 55 1.64 2.65 10.83
N PRO A 56 2.03 3.23 11.98
CA PRO A 56 3.43 3.21 12.42
C PRO A 56 3.97 1.78 12.46
N ALA A 57 5.24 1.60 12.08
CA ALA A 57 5.90 0.32 12.21
C ALA A 57 5.96 -0.07 13.70
N ALA A 58 5.29 -1.15 14.07
CA ALA A 58 5.46 -1.78 15.37
C ALA A 58 6.58 -2.81 15.27
N ALA A 59 7.42 -2.89 16.31
CA ALA A 59 8.33 -4.01 16.45
C ALA A 59 7.49 -5.29 16.56
N VAL A 60 7.65 -6.20 15.60
CA VAL A 60 7.06 -7.53 15.68
C VAL A 60 8.01 -8.36 16.54
N ALA A 61 7.61 -8.64 17.78
CA ALA A 61 8.39 -9.51 18.65
C ALA A 61 8.49 -10.91 18.01
N GLY A 62 9.70 -11.38 17.74
CA GLY A 62 9.98 -12.77 17.36
C GLY A 62 10.07 -13.11 15.86
N GLN A 63 10.39 -12.15 14.97
CA GLN A 63 10.83 -12.54 13.62
C GLN A 63 12.35 -12.74 13.61
N ASP A 64 12.78 -13.98 13.82
CA ASP A 64 14.14 -14.40 13.50
C ASP A 64 14.39 -14.08 12.01
N ALA A 65 15.40 -13.25 11.76
CA ALA A 65 15.90 -12.94 10.42
C ALA A 65 16.62 -14.16 9.83
N GLY A 66 15.85 -15.21 9.54
CA GLY A 66 16.31 -16.50 9.05
C GLY A 66 15.93 -16.74 7.61
N LEU A 67 16.27 -15.83 6.68
CA LEU A 67 16.43 -16.21 5.27
C LEU A 67 17.33 -15.22 4.51
N ALA A 68 18.63 -15.28 4.81
CA ALA A 68 19.65 -14.84 3.86
C ALA A 68 20.84 -15.79 3.94
N ARG A 69 20.86 -16.80 3.06
CA ARG A 69 22.03 -17.33 2.32
C ARG A 69 21.77 -18.76 1.84
N GLY A 70 21.75 -18.94 0.52
CA GLY A 70 21.73 -20.26 -0.10
C GLY A 70 21.73 -20.18 -1.62
N LEU A 71 22.95 -20.07 -2.17
CA LEU A 71 23.39 -20.30 -3.57
C LEU A 71 22.86 -19.36 -4.66
#